data_AF-A0A8T2W3P5-F1
#
_entry.id   AF-A0A8T2W3P5-F1
#
_cell.length_a   1.000
_cell.length_b   1.000
_cell.length_c   1.000
_cell.angle_alpha   90.00
_cell.angle_beta   90.00
_cell.angle_gamma   90.00
#
_symmetry.space_group_name_H-M   'P 1'
#
loop_
_entity.id
_entity.type
_entity.pdbx_description
1 polymer ?
#
loop_
_entity_poly.entity_id
_entity_poly.type
_entity_poly.pdbx_seq_one_letter_code
_entity_poly.pdbx_strand_id
1 'polypeptide(L)'
;MKSSKQNWPSKKQISGFDGVLETANAQDGREYRMALARTRQAVAVHRAIGFLNSSNTARAMVELRRALHENSVCRLPLLNTSHEGVQLQQLYRLHLENTAQPADFATLLQLRTLLDIDFDAAEKLEREVMEQGSAYSI
;
A
#
# COMPACT_ATOMS: atom_id res chain seq x y z
N MET A 1 -4.42 6.90 78.42
CA MET A 1 -3.91 8.13 77.75
C MET A 1 -3.78 7.88 76.26
N LYS A 2 -4.57 8.63 75.47
CA LYS A 2 -4.36 9.14 74.08
C LYS A 2 -3.42 8.33 73.17
N SER A 3 -3.92 7.59 72.17
CA SER A 3 -4.33 8.05 70.82
C SER A 3 -3.22 8.76 70.05
N SER A 4 -2.69 8.10 69.01
CA SER A 4 -2.15 8.77 67.82
C SER A 4 -2.14 7.80 66.64
N LYS A 5 -3.27 7.71 65.93
CA LYS A 5 -3.35 7.15 64.58
C LYS A 5 -2.76 8.18 63.63
N GLN A 6 -1.61 7.90 63.06
CA GLN A 6 -1.06 8.67 61.95
C GLN A 6 -1.99 8.52 60.74
N ASN A 7 -2.70 9.58 60.40
CA ASN A 7 -3.58 9.68 59.25
C ASN A 7 -2.76 10.24 58.08
N TRP A 8 -2.43 9.41 57.10
CA TRP A 8 -1.78 9.84 55.85
C TRP A 8 -2.84 10.43 54.92
N PRO A 9 -2.62 11.59 54.25
CA PRO A 9 -3.61 12.12 53.32
C PRO A 9 -3.66 11.23 52.07
N SER A 10 -4.84 10.67 51.81
CA SER A 10 -5.16 9.97 50.55
C SER A 10 -4.85 10.88 49.37
N LYS A 11 -3.94 10.44 48.50
CA LYS A 11 -3.74 11.05 47.18
C LYS A 11 -5.09 11.06 46.46
N LYS A 12 -5.65 12.25 46.24
CA LYS A 12 -6.74 12.44 45.28
C LYS A 12 -6.24 11.93 43.92
N GLN A 13 -6.86 10.86 43.42
CA GLN A 13 -6.72 10.47 42.02
C GLN A 13 -7.21 11.62 41.16
N ILE A 14 -6.29 12.25 40.42
CA ILE A 14 -6.63 13.14 39.31
C ILE A 14 -6.86 12.23 38.10
N SER A 15 -8.08 11.70 37.97
CA SER A 15 -8.52 10.84 36.87
C SER A 15 -8.80 11.67 35.62
N GLY A 16 -7.77 12.20 34.96
CA GLY A 16 -7.99 13.02 33.77
C GLY A 16 -6.79 13.24 32.85
N PHE A 17 -5.61 12.68 33.13
CA PHE A 17 -4.40 12.97 32.35
C PHE A 17 -3.81 11.76 31.59
N ASP A 18 -4.20 10.53 31.93
CA ASP A 18 -3.63 9.33 31.31
C ASP A 18 -4.14 9.05 29.87
N GLY A 19 -5.27 9.65 29.47
CA GLY A 19 -5.84 9.42 28.13
C GLY A 19 -5.12 10.17 26.99
N VAL A 20 -4.35 11.22 27.29
CA VAL A 20 -3.74 12.07 26.25
C VAL A 20 -2.40 11.50 25.78
N LEU A 21 -1.62 10.90 26.68
CA LEU A 21 -0.28 10.38 26.35
C LEU A 21 -0.33 9.09 25.52
N GLU A 22 -1.37 8.27 25.69
CA GLU A 22 -1.53 7.01 24.96
C GLU A 22 -1.93 7.24 23.49
N THR A 23 -2.71 8.30 23.23
CA THR A 23 -3.08 8.69 21.86
C THR A 23 -1.92 9.26 21.04
N ALA A 24 -1.04 10.07 21.65
CA ALA A 24 0.11 10.65 20.97
C ALA A 24 1.11 9.59 20.47
N ASN A 25 1.48 8.62 21.32
CA ASN A 25 2.38 7.52 20.93
C ASN A 25 1.74 6.59 19.89
N ALA A 26 0.42 6.39 19.94
CA ALA A 26 -0.32 5.58 18.97
C ALA A 26 -0.43 6.27 17.59
N GLN A 27 -0.55 7.60 17.55
CA GLN A 27 -0.55 8.40 16.33
C GLN A 27 0.82 8.39 15.65
N ASP A 28 1.90 8.64 16.39
CA ASP A 28 3.28 8.54 15.87
C ASP A 28 3.58 7.15 15.32
N GLY A 29 3.12 6.09 16.01
CA GLY A 29 3.27 4.71 15.55
C GLY A 29 2.46 4.38 14.29
N ARG A 30 1.34 5.05 14.05
CA ARG A 30 0.55 4.88 12.82
C ARG A 30 1.19 5.61 11.65
N GLU A 31 1.59 6.86 11.84
CA GLU A 31 2.23 7.67 10.81
C GLU A 31 3.56 7.06 10.38
N TYR A 32 4.37 6.59 11.34
CA TYR A 32 5.60 5.86 11.06
C TYR A 32 5.36 4.60 10.23
N ARG A 33 4.34 3.79 10.58
CA ARG A 33 3.99 2.58 9.80
C ARG A 33 3.56 2.92 8.38
N MET A 34 2.78 3.98 8.19
CA MET A 34 2.36 4.44 6.87
C MET A 34 3.55 4.93 6.04
N ALA A 35 4.44 5.73 6.64
CA ALA A 35 5.65 6.21 5.97
C ALA A 35 6.58 5.07 5.58
N LEU A 36 6.79 4.10 6.48
CA LEU A 36 7.59 2.91 6.22
C LEU A 36 6.99 2.06 5.09
N ALA A 37 5.69 1.82 5.12
CA ALA A 37 4.98 1.10 4.07
C ALA A 37 5.10 1.81 2.71
N ARG A 38 4.97 3.14 2.68
CA ARG A 38 5.16 3.95 1.46
C ARG A 38 6.56 3.82 0.87
N THR A 39 7.59 3.83 1.71
CA THR A 39 8.98 3.61 1.27
C THR A 39 9.18 2.20 0.72
N ARG A 40 8.65 1.17 1.40
CA ARG A 40 8.73 -0.23 0.96
C ARG A 40 8.00 -0.47 -0.35
N GLN A 41 6.81 0.10 -0.49
CA GLN A 41 6.03 0.12 -1.72
C GLN A 41 6.85 0.70 -2.88
N ALA A 42 7.49 1.87 -2.68
CA ALA A 42 8.31 2.50 -3.72
C ALA A 42 9.51 1.62 -4.14
N VAL A 43 10.20 1.02 -3.18
CA VAL A 43 11.30 0.08 -3.45
C VAL A 43 10.81 -1.16 -4.21
N ALA A 44 9.64 -1.70 -3.85
CA ALA A 44 9.06 -2.85 -4.52
C ALA A 44 8.69 -2.54 -5.98
N VAL A 45 8.06 -1.38 -6.25
CA VAL A 45 7.77 -0.95 -7.63
C VAL A 45 9.06 -0.75 -8.43
N HIS A 46 10.08 -0.10 -7.85
CA HIS A 46 11.37 0.08 -8.51
C HIS A 46 12.01 -1.26 -8.91
N ARG A 47 11.98 -2.26 -8.01
CA ARG A 47 12.45 -3.62 -8.30
C ARG A 47 11.60 -4.32 -9.36
N ALA A 48 10.27 -4.15 -9.31
CA ALA A 48 9.36 -4.72 -10.30
C ALA A 48 9.70 -4.22 -11.71
N ILE A 49 9.94 -2.91 -11.86
CA ILE A 49 10.39 -2.30 -13.12
C ILE A 49 11.77 -2.82 -13.54
N GLY A 50 12.72 -2.93 -12.60
CA GLY A 50 14.03 -3.51 -12.87
C GLY A 50 13.93 -4.94 -13.42
N PHE A 51 13.07 -5.78 -12.82
CA PHE A 51 12.82 -7.13 -13.31
C PHE A 51 12.10 -7.15 -14.65
N LEU A 52 11.12 -6.28 -14.87
CA LEU A 52 10.42 -6.12 -16.13
C LEU A 52 11.38 -5.77 -17.27
N ASN A 53 12.29 -4.81 -17.04
CA ASN A 53 13.31 -4.40 -18.02
C ASN A 53 14.32 -5.53 -18.32
N SER A 54 14.50 -6.47 -17.39
CA SER A 54 15.31 -7.68 -17.58
C SER A 54 14.52 -8.88 -18.12
N SER A 55 13.27 -8.67 -18.55
CA SER A 55 12.34 -9.70 -19.04
C SER A 55 12.00 -10.80 -18.03
N ASN A 56 12.19 -10.56 -16.73
CA ASN A 56 11.84 -11.49 -15.66
C ASN A 56 10.45 -11.18 -15.10
N THR A 57 9.43 -11.53 -15.86
CA THR A 57 8.01 -11.21 -15.57
C THR A 57 7.52 -11.83 -14.25
N ALA A 58 7.95 -13.06 -13.93
CA ALA A 58 7.58 -13.73 -12.69
C ALA A 58 8.07 -12.96 -11.45
N ARG A 59 9.35 -12.53 -11.44
CA ARG A 59 9.88 -11.73 -10.32
C ARG A 59 9.29 -10.33 -10.29
N ALA A 60 9.03 -9.73 -11.45
CA ALA A 60 8.32 -8.45 -11.53
C ALA A 60 6.93 -8.54 -10.88
N MET A 61 6.17 -9.60 -11.16
CA MET A 61 4.84 -9.83 -10.58
C MET A 61 4.90 -10.06 -9.06
N VAL A 62 5.92 -10.76 -8.56
CA VAL A 62 6.12 -10.95 -7.11
C VAL A 62 6.35 -9.61 -6.41
N GLU A 63 7.22 -8.76 -6.94
CA GLU A 63 7.49 -7.44 -6.37
C GLU A 63 6.28 -6.50 -6.53
N LEU A 64 5.51 -6.61 -7.62
CA LEU A 64 4.27 -5.85 -7.78
C LEU A 64 3.21 -6.24 -6.73
N ARG A 65 3.04 -7.53 -6.45
CA ARG A 65 2.16 -8.00 -5.36
C ARG A 65 2.63 -7.51 -4.00
N ARG A 66 3.95 -7.48 -3.76
CA ARG A 66 4.52 -6.89 -2.56
C ARG A 66 4.21 -5.39 -2.46
N ALA A 67 4.33 -4.65 -3.56
CA ALA A 67 3.98 -3.23 -3.59
C ALA A 67 2.50 -3.00 -3.27
N LEU A 68 1.59 -3.81 -3.81
CA LEU A 68 0.16 -3.77 -3.48
C LEU A 68 -0.12 -4.08 -2.01
N HIS A 69 0.59 -5.06 -1.43
CA HIS A 69 0.47 -5.36 -0.01
C HIS A 69 0.87 -4.17 0.86
N GLU A 70 2.02 -3.55 0.61
CA GLU A 70 2.47 -2.35 1.33
C GLU A 70 1.53 -1.16 1.08
N ASN A 71 1.01 -1.03 -0.15
CA ASN A 71 0.04 0.01 -0.49
C ASN A 71 -1.30 -0.16 0.24
N SER A 72 -1.70 -1.38 0.61
CA SER A 72 -2.93 -1.57 1.38
C SER A 72 -2.88 -0.90 2.76
N VAL A 73 -1.66 -0.71 3.29
CA VAL A 73 -1.37 -0.03 4.56
C VAL A 73 -1.29 1.48 4.39
N CYS A 74 -0.51 1.98 3.42
CA CYS A 74 -0.30 3.42 3.26
C CYS A 74 -1.43 4.10 2.46
N ARG A 75 -2.06 3.40 1.51
CA ARG A 75 -3.11 3.87 0.58
C ARG A 75 -2.76 5.16 -0.15
N LEU A 76 -1.49 5.28 -0.55
CA LEU A 76 -0.97 6.46 -1.22
C LEU A 76 -0.39 6.10 -2.60
N PRO A 77 -0.43 7.04 -3.56
CA PRO A 77 0.28 6.90 -4.82
C PRO A 77 1.79 6.74 -4.60
N LEU A 78 2.46 6.19 -5.61
CA LEU A 78 3.91 6.02 -5.63
C LEU A 78 4.63 7.34 -5.27
N LEU A 79 5.63 7.25 -4.40
CA LEU A 79 6.44 8.41 -4.02
C LEU A 79 7.45 8.71 -5.14
N ASN A 80 7.37 9.89 -5.75
CA ASN A 80 8.27 10.41 -6.79
C ASN A 80 8.39 9.48 -8.02
N THR A 81 7.77 9.89 -9.13
CA THR A 81 7.80 9.17 -10.41
C THR A 81 9.14 9.39 -11.13
N SER A 82 10.22 8.79 -10.61
CA SER A 82 11.47 8.63 -11.39
C SER A 82 11.30 7.67 -12.57
N HIS A 83 10.16 6.99 -12.63
CA HIS A 83 9.80 6.03 -13.65
C HIS A 83 8.94 6.70 -14.73
N GLU A 84 9.18 6.34 -15.98
CA GLU A 84 8.37 6.80 -17.11
C GLU A 84 6.98 6.18 -17.04
N GLY A 85 5.95 6.94 -17.43
CA GLY A 85 4.56 6.46 -17.43
C GLY A 85 4.35 5.17 -18.23
N VAL A 86 5.15 4.94 -19.28
CA VAL A 86 5.14 3.71 -20.08
C VAL A 86 5.52 2.49 -19.23
N GLN A 87 6.52 2.60 -18.36
CA GLN A 87 6.95 1.48 -17.48
C GLN A 87 5.86 1.13 -16.46
N LEU A 88 5.16 2.15 -15.94
CA LEU A 88 4.05 1.95 -15.00
C LEU A 88 2.86 1.28 -15.70
N GLN A 89 2.53 1.70 -16.92
CA GLN A 89 1.50 1.04 -17.73
C GLN A 89 1.85 -0.42 -18.06
N GLN A 90 3.12 -0.72 -18.32
CA GLN A 90 3.56 -2.10 -18.53
C GLN A 90 3.42 -2.97 -17.27
N LEU A 91 3.66 -2.42 -16.08
CA LEU A 91 3.37 -3.14 -14.82
C LEU A 91 1.88 -3.40 -14.63
N TYR A 92 1.02 -2.44 -15.00
CA TYR A 92 -0.43 -2.63 -14.98
C TYR A 92 -0.85 -3.76 -15.92
N ARG A 93 -0.35 -3.73 -17.15
CA ARG A 93 -0.59 -4.78 -18.14
C ARG A 93 -0.09 -6.15 -17.68
N LEU A 94 1.10 -6.22 -17.10
CA LEU A 94 1.65 -7.45 -16.53
C LEU A 94 0.68 -8.06 -15.50
N HIS A 95 0.06 -7.23 -14.65
CA HIS A 95 -0.93 -7.71 -13.70
C HIS A 95 -2.15 -8.32 -14.38
N LEU A 96 -2.71 -7.63 -15.39
CA LEU A 96 -3.87 -8.11 -16.15
C LEU A 96 -3.59 -9.45 -16.85
N GLU A 97 -2.40 -9.60 -17.44
CA GLU A 97 -2.01 -10.84 -18.15
C GLU A 97 -1.76 -12.02 -17.19
N ASN A 98 -1.49 -11.77 -15.91
CA ASN A 98 -1.11 -12.78 -14.92
C ASN A 98 -2.14 -12.97 -13.79
N THR A 99 -3.36 -12.45 -13.97
CA THR A 99 -4.48 -12.64 -13.04
C THR A 99 -5.63 -13.37 -13.71
N ALA A 100 -6.37 -14.16 -12.91
CA ALA A 100 -7.55 -14.85 -13.42
C ALA A 100 -8.61 -13.81 -13.80
N GLN A 101 -9.28 -14.00 -14.95
CA GLN A 101 -10.39 -13.15 -15.36
C GLN A 101 -11.71 -13.65 -14.74
N PRO A 102 -12.56 -12.76 -14.20
CA PRO A 102 -12.36 -11.32 -14.08
C PRO A 102 -11.37 -10.97 -12.95
N ALA A 103 -10.50 -9.99 -13.21
CA ALA A 103 -9.60 -9.47 -12.19
C ALA A 103 -10.40 -8.78 -11.08
N ASP A 104 -9.90 -8.87 -9.84
CA ASP A 104 -10.55 -8.24 -8.68
C ASP A 104 -10.55 -6.71 -8.84
N PHE A 105 -11.75 -6.12 -8.87
CA PHE A 105 -11.94 -4.68 -9.05
C PHE A 105 -11.24 -3.85 -7.96
N ALA A 106 -11.24 -4.34 -6.70
CA ALA A 106 -10.58 -3.62 -5.61
C ALA A 106 -9.07 -3.56 -5.84
N THR A 107 -8.47 -4.66 -6.28
CA THR A 107 -7.05 -4.72 -6.65
C THR A 107 -6.72 -3.83 -7.84
N LEU A 108 -7.57 -3.80 -8.89
CA LEU A 108 -7.36 -2.93 -10.05
C LEU A 108 -7.43 -1.44 -9.68
N LEU A 109 -8.42 -1.05 -8.87
CA LEU A 109 -8.54 0.33 -8.40
C LEU A 109 -7.34 0.74 -7.54
N GLN A 110 -6.89 -0.16 -6.67
CA GLN A 110 -5.71 0.03 -5.85
C GLN A 110 -4.45 0.18 -6.72
N LEU A 111 -4.27 -0.71 -7.69
CA LEU A 111 -3.13 -0.71 -8.60
C LEU A 111 -3.08 0.56 -9.45
N ARG A 112 -4.23 0.99 -9.99
CA ARG A 112 -4.38 2.24 -10.73
C ARG A 112 -3.94 3.44 -9.90
N THR A 113 -4.42 3.52 -8.65
CA THR A 113 -4.10 4.61 -7.74
C THR A 113 -2.63 4.59 -7.32
N LEU A 114 -2.06 3.40 -7.10
CA LEU A 114 -0.65 3.22 -6.78
C LEU A 114 0.24 3.70 -7.93
N LEU A 115 -0.07 3.30 -9.16
CA LEU A 115 0.74 3.58 -10.35
C LEU A 115 0.41 4.94 -11.00
N ASP A 116 -0.54 5.69 -10.44
CA ASP A 116 -1.01 6.97 -10.97
C ASP A 116 -1.41 6.90 -12.46
N ILE A 117 -2.19 5.88 -12.80
CA ILE A 117 -2.67 5.64 -14.16
C ILE A 117 -4.06 6.25 -14.31
N ASP A 118 -4.26 7.07 -15.35
CA ASP A 118 -5.56 7.64 -15.66
C ASP A 118 -6.60 6.57 -16.00
N PHE A 119 -7.86 6.86 -15.73
CA PHE A 119 -8.98 5.95 -15.99
C PHE A 119 -9.02 5.49 -17.45
N ASP A 120 -8.94 6.43 -18.39
CA ASP A 120 -9.02 6.15 -19.83
C ASP A 120 -7.86 5.25 -20.29
N ALA A 121 -6.66 5.47 -19.75
CA ALA A 121 -5.49 4.65 -20.06
C ALA A 121 -5.63 3.23 -19.49
N ALA A 122 -6.13 3.08 -18.26
CA ALA A 122 -6.39 1.78 -17.65
C ALA A 122 -7.47 0.99 -18.40
N GLU A 123 -8.60 1.64 -18.74
CA GLU A 123 -9.71 1.01 -19.47
C GLU A 123 -9.25 0.55 -20.87
N LYS A 124 -8.41 1.34 -21.54
CA LYS A 124 -7.82 0.95 -22.82
C LYS A 124 -6.95 -0.31 -22.68
N LEU A 125 -6.06 -0.36 -21.68
CA LEU A 125 -5.21 -1.53 -21.41
C LEU A 125 -6.03 -2.78 -21.07
N GLU A 126 -7.10 -2.63 -20.29
CA GLU A 126 -8.00 -3.73 -19.94
C GLU A 126 -8.68 -4.31 -21.18
N ARG A 127 -9.21 -3.45 -22.07
CA ARG A 127 -9.78 -3.89 -23.36
C ARG A 127 -8.75 -4.61 -24.22
N GLU A 128 -7.56 -4.03 -24.38
CA GLU A 128 -6.48 -4.63 -25.19
C GLU A 128 -6.09 -6.04 -24.71
N VAL A 129 -5.97 -6.24 -23.39
CA VAL A 129 -5.61 -7.55 -22.82
C VAL A 129 -6.77 -8.55 -22.95
N MET A 130 -8.01 -8.12 -22.75
CA MET A 130 -9.19 -8.97 -22.94
C MET A 130 -9.34 -9.44 -24.40
N GLU A 131 -9.15 -8.53 -25.36
CA GLU A 131 -9.21 -8.84 -26.80
C GLU A 131 -8.11 -9.82 -27.21
N GLN A 132 -6.88 -9.62 -26.73
CA GLN A 132 -5.76 -10.53 -27.00
C GLN A 132 -5.96 -11.92 -26.39
N GLY A 133 -6.49 -12.01 -25.17
CA GLY A 133 -6.84 -13.29 -24.55
C GLY A 133 -7.92 -14.05 -25.33
N SER A 134 -8.87 -13.33 -25.92
CA SER A 134 -9.93 -13.91 -26.75
C SER A 134 -9.45 -14.37 -28.13
N ALA A 135 -8.39 -13.76 -28.67
CA ALA A 135 -7.87 -14.10 -30.01
C ALA A 135 -7.18 -15.48 -30.07
N TYR A 136 -6.76 -16.05 -28.94
CA TYR A 136 -6.13 -17.37 -28.86
C TYR A 136 -7.11 -18.50 -28.51
N SER A 137 -8.42 -18.22 -28.40
CA SER A 137 -9.46 -19.22 -28.19
C SER A 137 -10.20 -19.51 -29.51
N ILE A 138 -9.53 -20.22 -30.42
CA ILE A 138 -10.10 -20.79 -31.66
C ILE A 138 -9.71 -22.26 -31.74
#